data_AF-A0A947MML4-F1
#
_entry.id   AF-A0A947MML4-F1
#
_cell.length_a   1.000
_cell.length_b   1.000
_cell.length_c   1.000
_cell.angle_alpha   90.00
_cell.angle_beta   90.00
_cell.angle_gamma   90.00
#
_symmetry.space_group_name_H-M   'P 1'
#
loop_
_entity.id
_entity.type
_entity.pdbx_description
1 polymer ?
#
loop_
_entity_poly.entity_id
_entity_poly.type
_entity_poly.pdbx_seq_one_letter_code
_entity_poly.pdbx_strand_id
1 'polypeptide(L)'
;MTFINSPITQRLSAACLALALVAGVSHLSGGGQALADAALLKQVQPSDALVKEGQKLFMKNNCNSCHGDNGKGDGLAAAALNPKPRNFHANAAWKNGTSFAGLYKTLEEGIPGGAMSAYGHVSAKDRVAIITYIRSLNKAIYPAIAETEVNKLDQQYGLAKALASGGKAQIIPVSLAISKLVEESAAERQKVEKALAQVKKDSSPGALLFQSAAYDHERALTALHHSRTWKANSSELAKLAMSDAAHNGFKAKVRTFSGQQWQQLFDYLKKVL
;
A
#
# COMPACT_ATOMS: atom_id res chain seq x y z
N MET A 1 32.78 53.41 -78.16
CA MET A 1 33.67 54.22 -77.32
C MET A 1 33.63 53.66 -75.90
N THR A 2 34.76 53.07 -75.45
CA THR A 2 35.26 52.99 -74.05
C THR A 2 34.35 52.38 -72.96
N PHE A 3 34.73 51.46 -72.07
CA PHE A 3 36.00 50.83 -71.69
C PHE A 3 35.73 49.86 -70.50
N ILE A 4 36.43 48.70 -70.48
CA ILE A 4 37.11 48.06 -69.31
C ILE A 4 36.41 46.95 -68.46
N ASN A 5 37.22 45.89 -68.30
CA ASN A 5 37.17 44.69 -67.47
C ASN A 5 37.12 44.90 -65.93
N SER A 6 36.66 43.85 -65.25
CA SER A 6 36.94 43.36 -63.86
C SER A 6 38.35 43.71 -63.30
N PRO A 7 38.71 43.65 -61.97
CA PRO A 7 38.36 42.56 -61.03
C PRO A 7 38.44 42.83 -59.47
N ILE A 8 38.31 41.75 -58.66
CA ILE A 8 38.83 41.49 -57.27
C ILE A 8 38.20 42.22 -56.06
N THR A 9 37.65 41.45 -55.09
CA THR A 9 38.22 41.28 -53.72
C THR A 9 37.34 40.41 -52.81
N GLN A 10 38.00 39.46 -52.15
CA GLN A 10 37.53 38.62 -51.04
C GLN A 10 37.21 39.45 -49.79
N ARG A 11 36.20 39.04 -49.02
CA ARG A 11 36.19 39.23 -47.56
C ARG A 11 35.66 38.00 -46.84
N LEU A 12 36.56 37.37 -46.09
CA LEU A 12 36.29 36.42 -45.01
C LEU A 12 35.54 37.12 -43.87
N SER A 13 34.53 36.47 -43.29
CA SER A 13 34.15 36.69 -41.89
C SER A 13 33.50 35.46 -41.29
N ALA A 14 34.30 34.84 -40.41
CA ALA A 14 33.98 34.15 -39.16
C ALA A 14 32.59 33.49 -39.04
N ALA A 15 32.60 32.16 -39.16
CA ALA A 15 31.58 31.29 -38.58
C ALA A 15 31.67 31.33 -37.04
N CYS A 16 30.67 31.93 -36.38
CA CYS A 16 30.44 31.75 -34.95
C CYS A 16 29.72 30.41 -34.72
N LEU A 17 30.46 29.47 -34.15
CA LEU A 17 29.97 28.21 -33.61
C LEU A 17 29.11 28.51 -32.37
N ALA A 18 27.79 28.49 -32.51
CA ALA A 18 26.88 28.59 -31.36
C ALA A 18 26.82 27.21 -30.66
N LEU A 19 27.73 27.01 -29.70
CA LEU A 19 27.68 25.93 -28.73
C LEU A 19 26.48 26.19 -27.80
N ALA A 20 25.35 25.52 -28.02
CA ALA A 20 24.24 25.54 -27.09
C ALA A 20 24.64 24.77 -25.81
N LEU A 21 25.19 25.51 -24.84
CA LEU A 21 25.28 25.08 -23.45
C LEU A 21 23.87 24.84 -22.94
N VAL A 22 23.51 23.56 -22.73
CA VAL A 22 22.44 23.19 -21.81
C VAL A 22 22.96 23.48 -20.40
N ALA A 23 22.89 24.74 -20.00
CA ALA A 23 23.10 25.15 -18.63
C ALA A 23 21.92 24.62 -17.79
N GLY A 24 22.27 23.99 -16.67
CA GLY A 24 21.38 23.20 -15.84
C GLY A 24 20.11 23.93 -15.40
N VAL A 25 18.99 23.23 -15.53
CA VAL A 25 17.79 23.49 -14.73
C VAL A 25 18.08 22.95 -13.32
N SER A 26 18.90 23.68 -12.58
CA SER A 26 19.09 23.44 -11.15
C SER A 26 17.82 23.87 -10.43
N HIS A 27 17.12 22.89 -9.87
CA HIS A 27 16.02 22.98 -8.92
C HIS A 27 15.87 24.34 -8.19
N LEU A 28 14.97 25.19 -8.69
CA LEU A 28 14.38 26.31 -7.93
C LEU A 28 13.16 25.86 -7.08
N SER A 29 13.08 24.58 -6.71
CA SER A 29 12.00 24.03 -5.89
C SER A 29 12.25 24.11 -4.38
N GLY A 30 13.42 24.61 -3.93
CA GLY A 30 13.82 24.57 -2.52
C GLY A 30 13.04 25.52 -1.59
N GLY A 31 12.66 26.71 -2.06
CA GLY A 31 12.00 27.72 -1.22
C GLY A 31 10.57 27.36 -0.80
N GLY A 32 9.79 26.78 -1.73
CA GLY A 32 8.42 26.36 -1.45
C GLY A 32 8.34 25.15 -0.51
N GLN A 33 9.26 24.19 -0.70
CA GLN A 33 9.34 23.01 0.16
C GLN A 33 9.76 23.38 1.59
N ALA A 34 10.77 24.22 1.77
CA ALA A 34 11.22 24.63 3.11
C ALA A 34 10.12 25.36 3.91
N LEU A 35 9.29 26.18 3.26
CA LEU A 35 8.15 26.83 3.91
C LEU A 35 7.06 25.84 4.31
N ALA A 36 6.80 24.83 3.48
CA ALA A 36 5.85 23.76 3.78
C ALA A 36 6.33 22.89 4.95
N ASP A 37 7.61 22.51 4.95
CA ASP A 37 8.24 21.73 6.01
C ASP A 37 8.21 22.48 7.36
N ALA A 38 8.54 23.78 7.36
CA ALA A 38 8.46 24.61 8.56
C ALA A 38 7.02 24.76 9.09
N ALA A 39 6.03 24.89 8.20
CA ALA A 39 4.61 24.96 8.57
C ALA A 39 4.10 23.63 9.15
N LEU A 40 4.56 22.50 8.60
CA LEU A 40 4.26 21.17 9.13
C LEU A 40 4.89 20.97 10.50
N LEU A 41 6.17 21.31 10.66
CA LEU A 41 6.89 21.22 11.93
C LEU A 41 6.15 21.99 13.03
N LYS A 42 5.71 23.22 12.73
CA LYS A 42 4.95 24.06 13.68
C LYS A 42 3.66 23.39 14.18
N GLN A 43 2.96 22.63 13.33
CA GLN A 43 1.71 21.96 13.72
C GLN A 43 1.92 20.78 14.68
N VAL A 44 3.11 20.18 14.69
CA VAL A 44 3.42 19.03 15.55
C VAL A 44 4.20 19.42 16.81
N GLN A 45 4.66 20.67 16.92
CA GLN A 45 5.38 21.12 18.11
C GLN A 45 4.49 21.12 19.36
N PRO A 46 5.01 20.70 20.53
CA PRO A 46 4.25 20.70 21.77
C PRO A 46 3.75 22.08 22.17
N SER A 47 2.52 22.15 22.68
CA SER A 47 1.96 23.32 23.35
C SER A 47 1.04 22.88 24.49
N ASP A 48 0.81 23.73 25.49
CA ASP A 48 -0.07 23.39 26.62
C ASP A 48 -1.50 23.06 26.18
N ALA A 49 -1.99 23.73 25.13
CA ALA A 49 -3.28 23.42 24.52
C ALA A 49 -3.31 22.00 23.93
N LEU A 50 -2.25 21.60 23.21
CA LEU A 50 -2.14 20.24 22.68
C LEU A 50 -1.97 19.19 23.77
N VAL A 51 -1.28 19.50 24.87
CA VAL A 51 -1.17 18.59 26.02
C VAL A 51 -2.55 18.34 26.64
N LYS A 52 -3.32 19.40 26.90
CA LYS A 52 -4.67 19.29 27.48
C LYS A 52 -5.63 18.51 26.56
N GLU A 53 -5.63 18.82 25.27
CA GLU A 53 -6.45 18.09 24.30
C GLU A 53 -5.98 16.62 24.17
N GLY A 54 -4.68 16.39 24.16
CA GLY A 54 -4.08 15.06 24.14
C GLY A 54 -4.49 14.19 25.33
N GLN A 55 -4.54 14.75 26.54
CA GLN A 55 -5.01 14.05 27.73
C GLN A 55 -6.47 13.64 27.60
N LYS A 56 -7.33 14.55 27.15
CA LYS A 56 -8.75 14.26 26.91
C LYS A 56 -8.92 13.15 25.87
N LEU A 57 -8.18 13.22 24.77
CA LEU A 57 -8.21 12.22 23.70
C LEU A 57 -7.64 10.87 24.15
N PHE A 58 -6.63 10.86 25.00
CA PHE A 58 -6.06 9.65 25.60
C PHE A 58 -7.13 8.89 26.40
N MET A 59 -7.93 9.60 27.20
CA MET A 59 -9.05 9.01 27.93
C MET A 59 -10.19 8.60 26.98
N LYS A 60 -10.57 9.48 26.04
CA LYS A 60 -11.67 9.24 25.10
C LYS A 60 -11.46 8.01 24.22
N ASN A 61 -10.22 7.71 23.85
CA ASN A 61 -9.85 6.56 23.03
C ASN A 61 -9.42 5.34 23.87
N ASN A 62 -9.78 5.32 25.17
CA ASN A 62 -9.54 4.22 26.10
C ASN A 62 -8.07 3.81 26.25
N CYS A 63 -7.12 4.70 25.96
CA CYS A 63 -5.69 4.38 26.10
C CYS A 63 -5.33 4.08 27.56
N ASN A 64 -6.01 4.75 28.51
CA ASN A 64 -5.86 4.55 29.95
C ASN A 64 -6.29 3.16 30.43
N SER A 65 -7.21 2.48 29.73
CA SER A 65 -7.65 1.13 30.12
C SER A 65 -6.49 0.13 30.17
N CYS A 66 -5.50 0.30 29.28
CA CYS A 66 -4.27 -0.50 29.25
C CYS A 66 -3.08 0.24 29.87
N HIS A 67 -2.88 1.52 29.52
CA HIS A 67 -1.69 2.27 29.93
C HIS A 67 -1.83 2.97 31.30
N GLY A 68 -3.00 2.92 31.93
CA GLY A 68 -3.31 3.62 33.18
C GLY A 68 -3.59 5.11 32.96
N ASP A 69 -4.31 5.73 33.90
CA ASP A 69 -4.72 7.14 33.80
C ASP A 69 -3.53 8.10 33.68
N ASN A 70 -2.40 7.72 34.29
CA ASN A 70 -1.16 8.48 34.29
C ASN A 70 -0.08 7.87 33.37
N GLY A 71 -0.44 6.91 32.50
CA GLY A 71 0.50 6.32 31.53
C GLY A 71 1.58 5.41 32.12
N LYS A 72 1.34 4.80 33.29
CA LYS A 72 2.33 3.94 33.98
C LYS A 72 2.31 2.47 33.53
N GLY A 73 1.42 2.10 32.61
CA GLY A 73 1.25 0.71 32.14
C GLY A 73 0.49 -0.17 33.14
N ASP A 74 -0.32 0.44 34.00
CA ASP A 74 -1.02 -0.16 35.14
C ASP A 74 -2.55 -0.04 35.03
N GLY A 75 -3.07 0.13 33.82
CA GLY A 75 -4.52 0.14 33.57
C GLY A 75 -5.16 -1.22 33.90
N LEU A 76 -6.49 -1.24 34.10
CA LEU A 76 -7.23 -2.45 34.48
C LEU A 76 -6.97 -3.64 33.53
N ALA A 77 -6.84 -3.38 32.23
CA ALA A 77 -6.56 -4.41 31.23
C ALA A 77 -5.10 -4.91 31.27
N ALA A 78 -4.17 -4.16 31.87
CA ALA A 78 -2.75 -4.50 31.88
C ALA A 78 -2.44 -5.85 32.55
N ALA A 79 -3.27 -6.28 33.50
CA ALA A 79 -3.12 -7.56 34.18
C ALA A 79 -3.30 -8.77 33.26
N ALA A 80 -4.07 -8.62 32.17
CA ALA A 80 -4.37 -9.68 31.22
C ALA A 80 -3.43 -9.69 29.98
N LEU A 81 -2.47 -8.77 29.91
CA LEU A 81 -1.63 -8.57 28.74
C LEU A 81 -0.18 -9.01 28.98
N ASN A 82 0.34 -9.82 28.06
CA ASN A 82 1.74 -10.20 27.99
C ASN A 82 2.29 -9.97 26.57
N PRO A 83 3.29 -9.07 26.37
CA PRO A 83 3.94 -8.25 27.39
C PRO A 83 3.02 -7.18 27.98
N LYS A 84 3.35 -6.71 29.20
CA LYS A 84 2.62 -5.60 29.85
C LYS A 84 2.65 -4.32 28.98
N PRO A 85 1.60 -3.48 29.04
CA PRO A 85 1.59 -2.18 28.39
C PRO A 85 2.77 -1.30 28.79
N ARG A 86 3.20 -0.42 27.88
CA ARG A 86 4.34 0.47 28.09
C ARG A 86 4.06 1.46 29.22
N ASN A 87 5.01 1.56 30.16
CA ASN A 87 5.13 2.68 31.08
C ASN A 87 5.80 3.86 30.36
N PHE A 88 5.08 4.96 30.20
CA PHE A 88 5.52 6.18 29.52
C PHE A 88 6.48 7.05 30.35
N HIS A 89 6.72 6.70 31.61
CA HIS A 89 7.71 7.36 32.45
C HIS A 89 9.11 6.75 32.34
N ALA A 90 9.22 5.56 31.73
CA ALA A 90 10.47 4.80 31.66
C ALA A 90 11.12 4.89 30.27
N ASN A 91 12.44 5.13 30.24
CA ASN A 91 13.23 5.22 29.00
C ASN A 91 13.70 3.87 28.43
N ALA A 92 13.01 2.78 28.76
CA ALA A 92 13.44 1.42 28.40
C ALA A 92 12.33 0.66 27.65
N ALA A 93 12.76 -0.27 26.79
CA ALA A 93 11.93 -1.26 26.09
C ALA A 93 10.81 -0.69 25.17
N TRP A 94 10.96 0.54 24.67
CA TRP A 94 10.12 1.07 23.59
C TRP A 94 10.37 0.31 22.28
N LYS A 95 9.31 -0.26 21.67
CA LYS A 95 9.44 -1.05 20.43
C LYS A 95 9.86 -0.20 19.23
N ASN A 96 9.30 1.00 19.11
CA ASN A 96 9.61 1.96 18.05
C ASN A 96 10.40 3.18 18.56
N GLY A 97 10.99 3.12 19.76
CA GLY A 97 11.69 4.25 20.40
C GLY A 97 10.77 5.33 20.99
N THR A 98 11.37 6.40 21.52
CA THR A 98 10.70 7.55 22.16
C THR A 98 10.61 8.80 21.26
N SER A 99 11.13 8.73 20.03
CA SER A 99 11.01 9.84 19.07
C SER A 99 9.55 10.10 18.71
N PHE A 100 9.24 11.32 18.25
CA PHE A 100 7.89 11.64 17.80
C PHE A 100 7.47 10.71 16.65
N ALA A 101 8.37 10.44 15.71
CA ALA A 101 8.13 9.49 14.64
C ALA A 101 7.87 8.06 15.12
N GLY A 102 8.59 7.58 16.15
CA GLY A 102 8.38 6.26 16.73
C GLY A 102 7.01 6.11 17.39
N LEU A 103 6.59 7.15 18.12
CA LEU A 103 5.27 7.20 18.76
C LEU A 103 4.16 7.28 17.72
N TYR A 104 4.33 8.12 16.68
CA TYR A 104 3.36 8.25 15.60
C TYR A 104 3.19 6.94 14.84
N LYS A 105 4.30 6.28 14.47
CA LYS A 105 4.29 4.95 13.86
C LYS A 105 3.53 3.93 14.70
N THR A 106 3.73 3.95 16.02
CA THR A 106 3.03 3.03 16.92
C THR A 106 1.51 3.24 16.92
N LEU A 107 1.04 4.49 16.83
CA LEU A 107 -0.40 4.76 16.72
C LEU A 107 -0.95 4.48 15.30
N GLU A 108 -0.15 4.67 14.25
CA GLU A 108 -0.53 4.37 12.87
C GLU A 108 -0.65 2.87 12.60
N GLU A 109 0.37 2.10 12.99
CA GLU A 109 0.49 0.67 12.61
C GLU A 109 0.11 -0.29 13.75
N GLY A 110 0.04 0.20 14.99
CA GLY A 110 0.03 -0.66 16.17
C GLY A 110 1.37 -1.35 16.40
N ILE A 111 1.36 -2.44 17.17
CA ILE A 111 2.51 -3.32 17.39
C ILE A 111 2.13 -4.71 16.89
N PRO A 112 2.56 -5.12 15.67
CA PRO A 112 2.31 -6.44 15.13
C PRO A 112 2.75 -7.55 16.08
N GLY A 113 1.89 -8.56 16.28
CA GLY A 113 2.12 -9.65 17.23
C GLY A 113 1.96 -9.25 18.72
N GLY A 114 1.55 -8.02 19.01
CA GLY A 114 1.23 -7.54 20.36
C GLY A 114 -0.26 -7.16 20.51
N ALA A 115 -0.65 -6.80 21.73
CA ALA A 115 -2.02 -6.40 22.05
C ALA A 115 -2.38 -4.96 21.64
N MET A 116 -1.40 -4.16 21.19
CA MET A 116 -1.63 -2.77 20.80
C MET A 116 -2.01 -2.70 19.31
N SER A 117 -3.31 -2.58 19.03
CA SER A 117 -3.83 -2.41 17.66
C SER A 117 -3.45 -1.06 17.05
N ALA A 118 -3.61 -0.93 15.73
CA ALA A 118 -3.54 0.34 15.03
C ALA A 118 -4.72 1.26 15.41
N TYR A 119 -4.48 2.55 15.54
CA TYR A 119 -5.47 3.58 15.87
C TYR A 119 -5.80 4.44 14.65
N GLY A 120 -5.99 3.80 13.48
CA GLY A 120 -6.33 4.48 12.23
C GLY A 120 -7.64 5.28 12.27
N HIS A 121 -8.55 4.92 13.18
CA HIS A 121 -9.80 5.64 13.46
C HIS A 121 -9.60 6.96 14.24
N VAL A 122 -8.41 7.18 14.80
CA VAL A 122 -8.01 8.45 15.41
C VAL A 122 -7.37 9.31 14.33
N SER A 123 -7.77 10.58 14.21
CA SER A 123 -7.23 11.46 13.18
C SER A 123 -5.74 11.75 13.41
N ALA A 124 -4.99 12.13 12.37
CA ALA A 124 -3.58 12.50 12.52
C ALA A 124 -3.38 13.63 13.54
N LYS A 125 -4.26 14.64 13.52
CA LYS A 125 -4.26 15.75 14.49
C LYS A 125 -4.44 15.26 15.92
N ASP A 126 -5.37 14.35 16.13
CA ASP A 126 -5.65 13.81 17.46
C ASP A 126 -4.50 12.89 17.94
N ARG A 127 -3.89 12.13 17.04
CA ARG A 127 -2.68 11.34 17.35
C ARG A 127 -1.52 12.25 17.77
N VAL A 128 -1.30 13.36 17.07
CA VAL A 128 -0.30 14.37 17.45
C VAL A 128 -0.57 14.90 18.86
N ALA A 129 -1.83 15.23 19.18
CA ALA A 129 -2.21 15.68 20.53
C ALA A 129 -1.95 14.59 21.59
N ILE A 130 -2.39 13.35 21.36
CA ILE A 130 -2.15 12.22 22.27
C ILE A 130 -0.64 12.01 22.50
N ILE A 131 0.16 12.03 21.44
CA ILE A 131 1.63 11.90 21.52
C ILE A 131 2.22 13.07 22.32
N THR A 132 1.70 14.27 22.14
CA THR A 132 2.13 15.46 22.89
C THR A 132 1.86 15.30 24.38
N TYR A 133 0.69 14.78 24.76
CA TYR A 133 0.38 14.43 26.15
C TYR A 133 1.32 13.37 26.70
N ILE A 134 1.51 12.24 25.98
CA ILE A 134 2.44 11.18 26.39
C ILE A 134 3.83 11.74 26.65
N ARG A 135 4.34 12.58 25.73
CA ARG A 135 5.65 13.22 25.84
C ARG A 135 5.75 14.19 27.01
N SER A 136 4.63 14.78 27.43
CA SER A 136 4.58 15.68 28.59
C SER A 136 4.71 14.97 29.94
N LEU A 137 4.38 13.67 30.00
CA LEU A 137 4.41 12.87 31.25
C LEU A 137 5.82 12.74 31.84
N ASN A 138 6.84 12.69 30.98
CA ASN A 138 8.24 12.72 31.40
C ASN A 138 9.13 13.33 30.30
N LYS A 139 9.21 14.67 30.25
CA LYS A 139 9.97 15.39 29.20
C LYS A 139 11.43 14.95 29.07
N ALA A 140 12.05 14.40 30.11
CA ALA A 140 13.46 14.02 30.11
C ALA A 140 13.78 12.81 29.20
N ILE A 141 12.80 11.96 28.90
CA ILE A 141 13.02 10.74 28.09
C ILE A 141 12.63 10.91 26.62
N TYR A 142 11.99 12.03 26.27
CA TYR A 142 11.47 12.29 24.95
C TYR A 142 12.34 13.34 24.24
N PRO A 143 13.06 12.99 23.17
CA PRO A 143 13.90 13.93 22.44
C PRO A 143 13.05 14.99 21.75
N ALA A 144 13.60 16.19 21.52
CA ALA A 144 12.92 17.26 20.77
C ALA A 144 12.49 16.80 19.37
N ILE A 145 11.39 17.34 18.86
CA ILE A 145 10.86 16.98 17.55
C ILE A 145 11.71 17.64 16.47
N ALA A 146 12.45 16.83 15.71
CA ALA A 146 13.31 17.32 14.64
C ALA A 146 12.55 17.46 13.31
N GLU A 147 12.89 18.47 12.51
CA GLU A 147 12.30 18.66 11.18
C GLU A 147 12.51 17.43 10.28
N THR A 148 13.69 16.83 10.34
CA THR A 148 14.04 15.67 9.53
C THR A 148 13.21 14.42 9.83
N GLU A 149 12.77 14.23 11.09
CA GLU A 149 11.87 13.11 11.41
C GLU A 149 10.43 13.39 10.94
N VAL A 150 9.99 14.66 11.03
CA VAL A 150 8.65 15.07 10.60
C VAL A 150 8.52 14.96 9.08
N ASN A 151 9.53 15.38 8.33
CA ASN A 151 9.55 15.27 6.87
C ASN A 151 9.56 13.80 6.42
N LYS A 152 10.28 12.92 7.13
CA LYS A 152 10.25 11.47 6.87
C LYS A 152 8.86 10.87 7.14
N LEU A 153 8.20 11.28 8.22
CA LEU A 153 6.82 10.86 8.49
C LEU A 153 5.86 11.35 7.40
N ASP A 154 6.05 12.57 6.91
CA ASP A 154 5.23 13.09 5.82
C ASP A 154 5.40 12.29 4.53
N GLN A 155 6.65 11.99 4.16
CA GLN A 155 6.94 11.13 3.00
C GLN A 155 6.34 9.73 3.15
N GLN A 156 6.37 9.17 4.35
CA GLN A 156 5.91 7.79 4.60
C GLN A 156 4.38 7.68 4.72
N TYR A 157 3.73 8.63 5.41
CA TYR A 157 2.32 8.53 5.79
C TYR A 157 1.44 9.68 5.26
N GLY A 158 2.00 10.66 4.56
CA GLY A 158 1.28 11.85 4.10
C GLY A 158 0.77 12.73 5.26
N LEU A 159 1.59 12.90 6.30
CA LEU A 159 1.25 13.61 7.54
C LEU A 159 0.69 15.02 7.29
N ALA A 160 1.27 15.82 6.39
CA ALA A 160 0.80 17.15 6.06
C ALA A 160 -0.62 17.14 5.50
N LYS A 161 -0.89 16.23 4.55
CA LYS A 161 -2.23 16.03 3.99
C LYS A 161 -3.20 15.56 5.06
N ALA A 162 -2.77 14.65 5.93
CA ALA A 162 -3.59 14.12 7.01
C ALA A 162 -3.94 15.20 8.05
N LEU A 163 -3.01 16.08 8.41
CA LEU A 163 -3.26 17.21 9.31
C LEU A 163 -4.18 18.27 8.67
N ALA A 164 -4.05 18.50 7.36
CA ALA A 164 -4.92 19.40 6.61
C ALA A 164 -6.38 18.90 6.48
N SER A 165 -6.63 17.60 6.70
CA SER A 165 -7.97 17.00 6.56
C SER A 165 -8.98 17.37 7.67
N GLY A 166 -8.61 18.26 8.60
CA GLY A 166 -9.53 18.83 9.58
C GLY A 166 -9.95 17.89 10.71
N GLY A 167 -9.13 16.89 11.04
CA GLY A 167 -9.41 15.94 12.13
C GLY A 167 -10.33 14.78 11.72
N LYS A 168 -10.51 14.53 10.42
CA LYS A 168 -11.16 13.30 9.95
C LYS A 168 -10.15 12.17 9.93
N ALA A 169 -10.49 11.05 10.56
CA ALA A 169 -9.70 9.83 10.43
C ALA A 169 -9.70 9.39 8.97
N GLN A 170 -8.53 9.00 8.44
CA GLN A 170 -8.42 8.48 7.09
C GLN A 170 -8.93 7.03 7.07
N ILE A 171 -10.25 6.87 7.18
CA ILE A 171 -10.91 5.59 6.94
C ILE A 171 -10.87 5.38 5.43
N ILE A 172 -10.19 4.33 4.97
CA ILE A 172 -10.27 3.92 3.56
C ILE A 172 -11.73 3.57 3.27
N PRO A 173 -12.42 4.28 2.37
CA PRO A 173 -13.79 3.94 2.03
C PRO A 173 -13.84 2.51 1.51
N VAL A 174 -14.83 1.72 1.93
CA VAL A 174 -15.02 0.34 1.43
C VAL A 174 -15.06 0.33 -0.11
N SER A 175 -15.66 1.34 -0.73
CA SER A 175 -15.68 1.52 -2.18
C SER A 175 -14.29 1.66 -2.80
N LEU A 176 -13.37 2.37 -2.15
CA LEU A 176 -11.99 2.51 -2.62
C LEU A 176 -11.20 1.21 -2.46
N ALA A 177 -11.40 0.49 -1.35
CA ALA A 177 -10.79 -0.82 -1.17
C ALA A 177 -11.27 -1.80 -2.25
N ILE A 178 -12.59 -1.84 -2.52
CA ILE A 178 -13.16 -2.65 -3.60
C ILE A 178 -12.58 -2.25 -4.95
N SER A 179 -12.49 -0.95 -5.26
CA SER A 179 -11.95 -0.51 -6.55
C SER A 179 -10.49 -0.93 -6.73
N LYS A 180 -9.68 -0.89 -5.66
CA LYS A 180 -8.29 -1.36 -5.70
C LYS A 180 -8.18 -2.86 -5.91
N LEU A 181 -8.99 -3.66 -5.22
CA LEU A 181 -9.03 -5.12 -5.45
C LEU A 181 -9.47 -5.47 -6.89
N VAL A 182 -10.40 -4.71 -7.44
CA VAL A 182 -10.85 -4.83 -8.84
C VAL A 182 -9.70 -4.46 -9.78
N GLU A 183 -9.01 -3.34 -9.56
CA GLU A 183 -7.86 -2.92 -10.38
C GLU A 183 -6.74 -3.97 -10.37
N GLU A 184 -6.38 -4.50 -9.19
CA GLU A 184 -5.34 -5.51 -9.04
C GLU A 184 -5.66 -6.80 -9.79
N SER A 185 -6.92 -7.24 -9.75
CA SER A 185 -7.39 -8.45 -10.44
C SER A 185 -7.72 -8.26 -11.93
N ALA A 186 -7.60 -7.05 -12.47
CA ALA A 186 -8.06 -6.74 -13.82
C ALA A 186 -7.29 -7.54 -14.89
N ALA A 187 -5.99 -7.72 -14.70
CA ALA A 187 -5.13 -8.43 -15.66
C ALA A 187 -5.44 -9.93 -15.70
N GLU A 188 -5.67 -10.57 -14.54
CA GLU A 188 -6.09 -11.98 -14.47
C GLU A 188 -7.49 -12.16 -15.07
N ARG A 189 -8.44 -11.29 -14.71
CA ARG A 189 -9.81 -11.35 -15.24
C ARG A 189 -9.84 -11.25 -16.76
N GLN A 190 -9.06 -10.34 -17.36
CA GLN A 190 -8.98 -10.24 -18.82
C GLN A 190 -8.47 -11.52 -19.48
N LYS A 191 -7.55 -12.27 -18.84
CA LYS A 191 -7.07 -13.55 -19.37
C LYS A 191 -8.15 -14.62 -19.30
N VAL A 192 -8.88 -14.70 -18.18
CA VAL A 192 -10.01 -15.63 -18.01
C VAL A 192 -11.13 -15.32 -19.01
N GLU A 193 -11.46 -14.04 -19.21
CA GLU A 193 -12.46 -13.61 -20.20
C GLU A 193 -12.07 -14.02 -21.63
N LYS A 194 -10.80 -13.85 -22.00
CA LYS A 194 -10.29 -14.30 -23.31
C LYS A 194 -10.40 -15.82 -23.47
N ALA A 195 -9.98 -16.57 -22.46
CA ALA A 195 -10.10 -18.03 -22.42
C ALA A 195 -11.56 -18.48 -22.55
N LEU A 196 -12.46 -17.83 -21.82
CA LEU A 196 -13.89 -18.12 -21.85
C LEU A 196 -14.49 -17.83 -23.23
N ALA A 197 -14.12 -16.71 -23.85
CA ALA A 197 -14.55 -16.36 -25.20
C ALA A 197 -14.04 -17.36 -26.25
N GLN A 198 -12.82 -17.87 -26.11
CA GLN A 198 -12.27 -18.93 -26.95
C GLN A 198 -13.05 -20.24 -26.79
N VAL A 199 -13.25 -20.70 -25.55
CA VAL A 199 -14.01 -21.93 -25.24
C VAL A 199 -15.43 -21.89 -25.80
N LYS A 200 -16.10 -20.73 -25.73
CA LYS A 200 -17.48 -20.57 -26.24
C LYS A 200 -17.58 -20.68 -27.76
N LYS A 201 -16.52 -20.35 -28.50
CA LYS A 201 -16.49 -20.38 -29.97
C LYS A 201 -15.91 -21.68 -30.53
N ASP A 202 -15.21 -22.44 -29.69
CA ASP A 202 -14.52 -23.66 -30.08
C ASP A 202 -15.45 -24.88 -29.97
N SER A 203 -15.54 -25.65 -31.06
CA SER A 203 -16.34 -26.88 -31.15
C SER A 203 -15.48 -28.14 -31.24
N SER A 204 -14.18 -28.03 -30.96
CA SER A 204 -13.27 -29.17 -30.91
C SER A 204 -13.69 -30.17 -29.81
N PRO A 205 -13.29 -31.45 -29.92
CA PRO A 205 -13.59 -32.45 -28.90
C PRO A 205 -13.13 -32.04 -27.50
N GLY A 206 -12.01 -31.31 -27.38
CA GLY A 206 -11.52 -30.79 -26.10
C GLY A 206 -12.41 -29.70 -25.51
N ALA A 207 -12.87 -28.77 -26.35
CA ALA A 207 -13.80 -27.72 -25.96
C ALA A 207 -15.14 -28.28 -25.49
N LEU A 208 -15.72 -29.21 -26.25
CA LEU A 208 -16.96 -29.89 -25.88
C LEU A 208 -16.80 -30.68 -24.58
N LEU A 209 -15.65 -31.34 -24.39
CA LEU A 209 -15.36 -32.06 -23.16
C LEU A 209 -15.31 -31.10 -21.96
N PHE A 210 -14.62 -29.97 -22.06
CA PHE A 210 -14.59 -28.94 -21.01
C PHE A 210 -15.98 -28.34 -20.74
N GLN A 211 -16.72 -27.95 -21.78
CA GLN A 211 -18.07 -27.41 -21.65
C GLN A 211 -18.99 -28.40 -20.93
N SER A 212 -18.82 -29.68 -21.21
CA SER A 212 -19.56 -30.74 -20.54
C SER A 212 -19.10 -30.94 -19.10
N ALA A 213 -17.81 -30.74 -18.80
CA ALA A 213 -17.14 -30.98 -17.52
C ALA A 213 -17.43 -29.90 -16.47
N ALA A 214 -17.57 -28.64 -16.88
CA ALA A 214 -17.86 -27.51 -15.99
C ALA A 214 -19.34 -27.10 -16.03
N TYR A 215 -19.88 -26.66 -14.89
CA TYR A 215 -21.19 -26.00 -14.82
C TYR A 215 -21.05 -24.47 -14.78
N ASP A 216 -19.92 -23.99 -14.24
CA ASP A 216 -19.52 -22.58 -14.22
C ASP A 216 -18.15 -22.50 -14.90
N HIS A 217 -18.16 -22.21 -16.21
CA HIS A 217 -16.95 -22.21 -17.04
C HIS A 217 -15.97 -21.12 -16.62
N GLU A 218 -16.47 -19.96 -16.17
CA GLU A 218 -15.63 -18.86 -15.71
C GLU A 218 -14.91 -19.23 -14.41
N ARG A 219 -15.62 -19.82 -13.45
CA ARG A 219 -15.03 -20.30 -12.20
C ARG A 219 -14.01 -21.42 -12.42
N ALA A 220 -14.31 -22.35 -13.33
CA ALA A 220 -13.36 -23.40 -13.69
C ALA A 220 -12.08 -22.84 -14.32
N LEU A 221 -12.20 -21.91 -15.26
CA LEU A 221 -11.04 -21.24 -15.86
C LEU A 221 -10.28 -20.37 -14.85
N THR A 222 -10.98 -19.75 -13.90
CA THR A 222 -10.38 -18.96 -12.81
C THR A 222 -9.56 -19.85 -11.86
N ALA A 223 -10.13 -20.97 -11.41
CA ALA A 223 -9.43 -21.94 -10.57
C ALA A 223 -8.17 -22.51 -11.27
N LEU A 224 -8.28 -22.80 -12.57
CA LEU A 224 -7.16 -23.23 -13.40
C LEU A 224 -6.14 -22.09 -13.63
N HIS A 225 -6.56 -20.83 -13.70
CA HIS A 225 -5.64 -19.71 -13.87
C HIS A 225 -4.80 -19.47 -12.61
N HIS A 226 -5.40 -19.60 -11.43
CA HIS A 226 -4.73 -19.38 -10.15
C HIS A 226 -3.79 -20.53 -9.76
N SER A 227 -4.08 -21.75 -10.17
CA SER A 227 -3.19 -22.88 -9.92
C SER A 227 -2.24 -23.13 -11.07
N ARG A 228 -0.94 -23.17 -10.80
CA ARG A 228 0.06 -23.59 -11.81
C ARG A 228 0.34 -25.09 -11.80
N THR A 229 -0.12 -25.83 -10.78
CA THR A 229 0.24 -27.24 -10.59
C THR A 229 -0.41 -28.15 -11.63
N TRP A 230 -1.64 -27.86 -12.04
CA TRP A 230 -2.36 -28.68 -13.02
C TRP A 230 -1.65 -28.76 -14.37
N LYS A 231 -0.83 -27.78 -14.74
CA LYS A 231 -0.09 -27.75 -16.01
C LYS A 231 1.01 -28.81 -16.09
N ALA A 232 1.35 -29.47 -14.99
CA ALA A 232 2.37 -30.52 -14.97
C ALA A 232 1.95 -31.77 -15.77
N ASN A 233 0.72 -32.25 -15.58
CA ASN A 233 0.17 -33.41 -16.29
C ASN A 233 -1.35 -33.55 -16.06
N SER A 234 -1.99 -34.45 -16.80
CA SER A 234 -3.43 -34.73 -16.71
C SER A 234 -3.89 -35.24 -15.34
N SER A 235 -3.01 -35.86 -14.55
CA SER A 235 -3.32 -36.30 -13.18
C SER A 235 -3.41 -35.11 -12.22
N GLU A 236 -2.50 -34.14 -12.30
CA GLU A 236 -2.58 -32.90 -11.50
C GLU A 236 -3.81 -32.05 -11.87
N LEU A 237 -4.19 -32.05 -13.15
CA LEU A 237 -5.47 -31.48 -13.57
C LEU A 237 -6.66 -32.20 -12.94
N ALA A 238 -6.70 -33.53 -12.97
CA ALA A 238 -7.76 -34.31 -12.37
C ALA A 238 -7.86 -34.03 -10.86
N LYS A 239 -6.73 -33.97 -10.15
CA LYS A 239 -6.68 -33.62 -8.71
C LYS A 239 -7.30 -32.26 -8.43
N LEU A 240 -6.91 -31.23 -9.18
CA LEU A 240 -7.50 -29.89 -9.01
C LEU A 240 -8.99 -29.87 -9.31
N ALA A 241 -9.42 -30.51 -10.40
CA ALA A 241 -10.83 -30.54 -10.77
C ALA A 241 -11.70 -31.37 -9.81
N MET A 242 -11.12 -32.38 -9.14
CA MET A 242 -11.86 -33.31 -8.27
C MET A 242 -11.79 -32.99 -6.77
N SER A 243 -10.76 -32.27 -6.30
CA SER A 243 -10.54 -31.99 -4.87
C SER A 243 -11.72 -31.23 -4.25
N ASP A 244 -12.22 -30.21 -4.94
CA ASP A 244 -13.48 -29.53 -4.65
C ASP A 244 -14.14 -29.10 -5.98
N ALA A 245 -14.76 -30.06 -6.66
CA ALA A 245 -15.33 -29.83 -7.98
C ALA A 245 -16.36 -28.68 -7.97
N ALA A 246 -17.22 -28.60 -6.95
CA ALA A 246 -18.24 -27.57 -6.85
C ALA A 246 -17.62 -26.18 -6.69
N HIS A 247 -16.65 -26.04 -5.78
CA HIS A 247 -15.93 -24.77 -5.59
C HIS A 247 -15.12 -24.38 -6.83
N ASN A 248 -14.52 -25.36 -7.52
CA ASN A 248 -13.73 -25.13 -8.72
C ASN A 248 -14.57 -25.05 -10.02
N GLY A 249 -15.90 -24.97 -9.94
CA GLY A 249 -16.77 -24.80 -11.12
C GLY A 249 -16.98 -26.06 -11.99
N PHE A 250 -16.46 -27.21 -11.56
CA PHE A 250 -16.61 -28.51 -12.23
C PHE A 250 -17.85 -29.28 -11.75
N LYS A 251 -18.42 -30.08 -12.64
CA LYS A 251 -19.52 -31.01 -12.32
C LYS A 251 -18.97 -32.25 -11.65
N ALA A 252 -19.76 -32.89 -10.78
CA ALA A 252 -19.38 -34.16 -10.14
C ALA A 252 -19.00 -35.27 -11.14
N LYS A 253 -19.55 -35.24 -12.36
CA LYS A 253 -19.26 -36.20 -13.42
C LYS A 253 -17.78 -36.28 -13.82
N VAL A 254 -16.96 -35.26 -13.52
CA VAL A 254 -15.52 -35.33 -13.84
C VAL A 254 -14.84 -36.49 -13.10
N ARG A 255 -15.41 -36.95 -11.97
CA ARG A 255 -14.93 -38.13 -11.24
C ARG A 255 -15.03 -39.43 -12.05
N THR A 256 -15.86 -39.46 -13.10
CA THR A 256 -16.04 -40.64 -13.96
C THR A 256 -15.27 -40.51 -15.28
N PHE A 257 -14.45 -39.48 -15.46
CA PHE A 257 -13.67 -39.31 -16.68
C PHE A 257 -12.58 -40.38 -16.77
N SER A 258 -12.42 -40.97 -17.95
CA SER A 258 -11.33 -41.89 -18.26
C SER A 258 -9.99 -41.15 -18.35
N GLY A 259 -8.87 -41.88 -18.26
CA GLY A 259 -7.54 -41.30 -18.45
C GLY A 259 -7.38 -40.59 -19.80
N GLN A 260 -8.01 -41.09 -20.86
CA GLN A 260 -8.02 -40.45 -22.17
C GLN A 260 -8.82 -39.14 -22.17
N GLN A 261 -9.96 -39.08 -21.47
CA GLN A 261 -10.72 -37.85 -21.32
C GLN A 261 -9.94 -36.81 -20.53
N TRP A 262 -9.26 -37.21 -19.46
CA TRP A 262 -8.37 -36.31 -18.72
C TRP A 262 -7.21 -35.79 -19.55
N GLN A 263 -6.59 -36.66 -20.36
CA GLN A 263 -5.51 -36.27 -21.26
C GLN A 263 -6.00 -35.28 -22.33
N GLN A 264 -7.14 -35.57 -22.97
CA GLN A 264 -7.75 -34.67 -23.96
C GLN A 264 -8.12 -33.31 -23.36
N LEU A 265 -8.68 -33.31 -22.14
CA LEU A 265 -9.02 -32.07 -21.44
C LEU A 265 -7.77 -31.28 -21.08
N PHE A 266 -6.71 -31.95 -20.62
CA PHE A 266 -5.42 -31.34 -20.31
C PHE A 266 -4.77 -30.69 -21.53
N ASP A 267 -4.71 -31.40 -22.65
CA ASP A 267 -4.11 -30.89 -23.89
C ASP A 267 -4.90 -29.72 -24.46
N TYR A 268 -6.22 -29.73 -24.29
CA TYR A 268 -7.09 -28.61 -24.65
C TYR A 268 -6.83 -27.38 -23.76
N LEU A 269 -6.91 -27.54 -22.45
CA LEU A 269 -6.77 -26.43 -21.50
C LEU A 269 -5.40 -25.76 -21.57
N LYS A 270 -4.32 -26.50 -21.86
CA LYS A 270 -2.99 -25.93 -22.10
C LYS A 270 -2.90 -24.98 -23.29
N LYS A 271 -3.81 -25.10 -24.26
CA LYS A 271 -3.88 -24.20 -25.43
C LYS A 271 -4.70 -22.95 -25.12
N VAL A 272 -5.62 -23.06 -24.17
CA VAL A 272 -6.54 -21.98 -23.78
C VAL A 272 -5.94 -21.10 -22.67
N LEU A 273 -5.15 -21.68 -21.75
CA LEU A 273 -4.58 -21.04 -20.54
C LEU A 273 -3.06 -21.17 -20.42
#